data_AF-A0A6L6J3J0-F1
#
_entry.id   AF-A0A6L6J3J0-F1
#
_cell.length_a   1.000
_cell.length_b   1.000
_cell.length_c   1.000
_cell.angle_alpha   90.00
_cell.angle_beta   90.00
_cell.angle_gamma   90.00
#
_symmetry.space_group_name_H-M   'P 1'
#
loop_
_entity.id
_entity.type
_entity.pdbx_description
1 polymer ?
#
loop_
_entity_poly.entity_id
_entity_poly.type
_entity_poly.pdbx_seq_one_letter_code
_entity_poly.pdbx_strand_id
1 'polypeptide(L)'
;MLKSVSDLTKPDPYFSGDAGFIGSTLQDLHRDMRAFELPISLSDSVRRSHDAIRHAYIYAYFSYDLLTLAASQTFPCLELALRERIGHQFAGRVNSRGRLRPAMLHELLKSAKEQNLISAEIEYLSKMRNMFAHGSDTILNPPLFLTTFEIVTDIIRELYLSQQV
;
A
#
# COMPACT_ATOMS: atom_id res chain seq x y z
N MET A 1 -13.82 6.99 -18.64
CA MET A 1 -15.18 6.97 -19.24
C MET A 1 -16.04 6.09 -18.36
N LEU A 2 -17.21 6.55 -17.91
CA LEU A 2 -18.07 5.73 -17.07
C LEU A 2 -18.59 4.53 -17.88
N LYS A 3 -18.42 3.32 -17.35
CA LYS A 3 -18.88 2.09 -18.00
C LYS A 3 -20.41 2.02 -18.02
N SER A 4 -20.97 1.42 -19.07
CA SER A 4 -22.38 1.03 -19.08
C SER A 4 -22.62 -0.10 -18.07
N VAL A 5 -23.87 -0.27 -17.61
CA VAL A 5 -24.22 -1.33 -16.65
C VAL A 5 -23.84 -2.72 -17.17
N SER A 6 -24.02 -2.98 -18.46
CA SER A 6 -23.67 -4.26 -19.11
C SER A 6 -22.16 -4.49 -19.23
N ASP A 7 -21.34 -3.45 -19.09
CA ASP A 7 -19.88 -3.53 -19.22
C ASP A 7 -19.17 -3.55 -17.86
N LEU A 8 -19.88 -3.35 -16.74
CA LEU A 8 -19.29 -3.33 -15.39
C LEU A 8 -18.60 -4.65 -15.03
N THR A 9 -19.06 -5.78 -15.58
CA THR A 9 -18.48 -7.10 -15.33
C THR A 9 -17.53 -7.55 -16.43
N LYS A 10 -17.26 -6.72 -17.44
CA LYS A 10 -16.30 -7.03 -18.50
C LYS A 10 -14.90 -6.60 -18.05
N PRO A 11 -13.86 -7.36 -18.42
CA PRO A 11 -12.49 -6.96 -18.17
C PRO A 11 -12.24 -5.58 -18.75
N ASP A 12 -11.49 -4.78 -18.02
CA ASP A 12 -10.95 -3.53 -18.51
C ASP A 12 -9.88 -3.79 -19.60
N PRO A 13 -9.78 -2.96 -20.65
CA PRO A 13 -8.82 -3.16 -21.75
C PRO A 13 -7.36 -3.38 -21.33
N TYR A 14 -6.96 -2.80 -20.20
CA TYR A 14 -5.62 -2.99 -19.63
C TYR A 14 -5.37 -4.42 -19.10
N PHE A 15 -6.44 -5.16 -18.77
CA PHE A 15 -6.36 -6.53 -18.28
C PHE A 15 -6.81 -7.57 -19.31
N SER A 16 -7.71 -7.22 -20.25
CA SER A 16 -8.04 -8.12 -21.37
C SER A 16 -6.90 -8.27 -22.38
N GLY A 17 -5.98 -7.30 -22.41
CA GLY A 17 -4.88 -7.23 -23.38
C GLY A 17 -5.21 -6.38 -24.62
N ASP A 18 -6.45 -5.88 -24.72
CA ASP A 18 -6.89 -5.05 -25.86
C ASP A 18 -6.17 -3.70 -25.92
N ALA A 19 -5.63 -3.23 -24.80
CA ALA A 19 -4.81 -2.01 -24.72
C ALA A 19 -3.32 -2.24 -25.06
N GLY A 20 -2.94 -3.41 -25.58
CA GLY A 20 -1.55 -3.74 -25.93
C GLY A 20 -0.70 -4.21 -24.74
N PHE A 21 -1.34 -4.60 -23.63
CA PHE A 21 -0.72 -5.21 -22.46
C PHE A 21 -0.81 -6.74 -22.54
N ILE A 22 0.08 -7.44 -21.83
CA ILE A 22 -0.11 -8.88 -21.60
C ILE A 22 -1.34 -9.02 -20.70
N GLY A 23 -2.40 -9.60 -21.25
CA GLY A 23 -3.65 -9.82 -20.51
C GLY A 23 -3.42 -10.66 -19.26
N SER A 24 -4.24 -10.44 -18.25
CA SER A 24 -4.24 -11.20 -16.98
C SER A 24 -5.66 -11.62 -16.66
N THR A 25 -5.84 -12.73 -15.95
CA THR A 25 -7.17 -13.17 -15.51
C THR A 25 -7.47 -12.70 -14.10
N LEU A 26 -8.75 -12.69 -13.72
CA LEU A 26 -9.17 -12.41 -12.35
C LEU A 26 -8.51 -13.39 -11.34
N GLN A 27 -8.32 -14.65 -11.76
CA GLN A 27 -7.65 -15.68 -10.97
C GLN A 27 -6.16 -15.38 -10.77
N ASP A 28 -5.49 -14.78 -11.76
CA ASP A 28 -4.09 -14.37 -11.65
C ASP A 28 -3.96 -13.25 -10.62
N LEU A 29 -4.78 -12.21 -10.73
CA LEU A 29 -4.76 -11.09 -9.77
C LEU A 29 -5.08 -11.55 -8.34
N HIS A 30 -6.03 -12.48 -8.18
CA HIS A 30 -6.33 -13.06 -6.87
C HIS A 30 -5.14 -13.86 -6.32
N ARG A 31 -4.46 -14.65 -7.17
CA ARG A 31 -3.27 -15.42 -6.78
C ARG A 31 -2.14 -14.49 -6.35
N ASP A 32 -1.92 -13.38 -7.05
CA ASP A 32 -0.92 -12.38 -6.67
C ASP A 32 -1.22 -11.84 -5.27
N MET A 33 -2.47 -11.45 -5.00
CA MET A 33 -2.87 -10.91 -3.70
C MET A 33 -2.82 -11.92 -2.56
N ARG A 34 -2.91 -13.23 -2.84
CA ARG A 34 -2.75 -14.28 -1.81
C ARG A 34 -1.33 -14.33 -1.24
N ALA A 35 -0.30 -13.99 -2.03
CA ALA A 35 1.09 -13.97 -1.55
C ALA A 35 1.36 -12.90 -0.46
N PHE A 36 0.55 -11.85 -0.45
CA PHE A 36 0.70 -10.73 0.47
C PHE A 36 -0.15 -10.84 1.74
N GLU A 37 -0.73 -12.00 2.04
CA GLU A 37 -1.56 -12.16 3.24
C GLU A 37 -0.78 -11.79 4.52
N LEU A 38 -1.43 -11.02 5.38
CA LEU A 38 -0.89 -10.58 6.67
C LEU A 38 -1.33 -11.55 7.79
N PRO A 39 -0.46 -11.83 8.79
CA PRO A 39 -0.82 -12.67 9.93
C PRO A 39 -2.03 -12.19 10.74
N ILE A 40 -2.76 -13.14 11.34
CA ILE A 40 -3.92 -12.89 12.23
C ILE A 40 -3.49 -12.22 13.55
N SER A 41 -2.21 -12.23 13.90
CA SER A 41 -1.67 -11.58 15.11
C SER A 41 -1.58 -10.05 15.03
N LEU A 42 -1.71 -9.45 13.83
CA LEU A 42 -1.73 -8.00 13.63
C LEU A 42 -3.00 -7.34 14.22
N SER A 43 -3.08 -6.01 14.20
CA SER A 43 -4.31 -5.30 14.54
C SER A 43 -5.38 -5.44 13.45
N ASP A 44 -6.65 -5.42 13.84
CA ASP A 44 -7.78 -5.50 12.91
C ASP A 44 -7.89 -4.29 11.97
N SER A 45 -7.42 -3.12 12.41
CA SER A 45 -7.39 -1.89 11.62
C SER A 45 -6.38 -1.99 10.46
N VAL A 46 -5.15 -2.42 10.74
CA VAL A 46 -4.12 -2.61 9.71
C VAL A 46 -4.52 -3.69 8.73
N ARG A 47 -5.02 -4.85 9.21
CA ARG A 47 -5.50 -5.92 8.33
C ARG A 47 -6.61 -5.45 7.40
N ARG A 48 -7.64 -4.78 7.93
CA ARG A 48 -8.75 -4.28 7.10
C ARG A 48 -8.28 -3.28 6.05
N SER A 49 -7.34 -2.39 6.42
CA SER A 49 -6.74 -1.45 5.47
C SER A 49 -5.96 -2.17 4.37
N HIS A 50 -5.19 -3.20 4.73
CA HIS A 50 -4.40 -4.01 3.80
C HIS A 50 -5.29 -4.84 2.86
N ASP A 51 -6.31 -5.51 3.39
CA ASP A 51 -7.27 -6.28 2.60
C ASP A 51 -8.08 -5.42 1.64
N ALA A 52 -8.42 -4.18 2.03
CA ALA A 52 -9.07 -3.24 1.13
C ALA A 52 -8.21 -2.93 -0.11
N ILE A 53 -6.89 -2.81 0.06
CA ILE A 53 -5.95 -2.61 -1.05
C ILE A 53 -5.89 -3.85 -1.95
N ARG A 54 -5.82 -5.05 -1.35
CA ARG A 54 -5.84 -6.32 -2.09
C ARG A 54 -7.12 -6.49 -2.91
N HIS A 55 -8.27 -6.19 -2.31
CA HIS A 55 -9.54 -6.21 -3.02
C HIS A 55 -9.58 -5.18 -4.15
N ALA A 56 -9.15 -3.93 -3.91
CA ALA A 56 -9.11 -2.90 -4.93
C ALA A 56 -8.24 -3.31 -6.12
N TYR A 57 -7.09 -3.94 -5.88
CA TYR A 57 -6.25 -4.50 -6.92
C TYR A 57 -6.97 -5.60 -7.73
N ILE A 58 -7.63 -6.55 -7.07
CA ILE A 58 -8.39 -7.62 -7.75
C ILE A 58 -9.52 -7.02 -8.59
N TYR A 59 -10.27 -6.07 -8.04
CA TYR A 59 -11.37 -5.40 -8.75
C TYR A 59 -10.88 -4.45 -9.84
N ALA A 60 -9.59 -4.09 -9.86
CA ALA A 60 -9.01 -3.34 -10.97
C ALA A 60 -9.16 -4.08 -12.30
N TYR A 61 -9.29 -5.42 -12.27
CA TYR A 61 -9.68 -6.23 -13.42
C TYR A 61 -10.88 -5.66 -14.20
N PHE A 62 -11.88 -5.13 -13.47
CA PHE A 62 -13.08 -4.54 -14.04
C PHE A 62 -13.00 -3.02 -14.21
N SER A 63 -12.05 -2.35 -13.58
CA SER A 63 -11.90 -0.89 -13.67
C SER A 63 -10.48 -0.51 -13.30
N TYR A 64 -9.66 -0.18 -14.30
CA TYR A 64 -8.25 0.14 -14.11
C TYR A 64 -8.01 1.23 -13.04
N ASP A 65 -8.91 2.20 -12.91
CA ASP A 65 -8.83 3.26 -11.89
C ASP A 65 -8.70 2.73 -10.44
N LEU A 66 -9.19 1.52 -10.16
CA LEU A 66 -9.05 0.89 -8.84
C LEU A 66 -7.62 0.45 -8.54
N LEU A 67 -6.77 0.24 -9.56
CA LEU A 67 -5.34 0.00 -9.37
C LEU A 67 -4.65 1.26 -8.83
N THR A 68 -4.98 2.42 -9.39
CA THR A 68 -4.49 3.72 -8.90
C THR A 68 -4.98 3.99 -7.49
N LEU A 69 -6.24 3.66 -7.20
CA LEU A 69 -6.77 3.73 -5.84
C LEU A 69 -5.99 2.83 -4.88
N ALA A 70 -5.78 1.56 -5.24
CA ALA A 70 -4.99 0.61 -4.45
C ALA A 70 -3.60 1.17 -4.15
N ALA A 71 -2.89 1.67 -5.17
CA ALA A 71 -1.57 2.27 -5.02
C ALA A 71 -1.56 3.48 -4.08
N SER A 72 -2.55 4.38 -4.20
CA SER A 72 -2.67 5.56 -3.34
C SER A 72 -2.85 5.19 -1.86
N GLN A 73 -3.41 4.01 -1.57
CA GLN A 73 -3.67 3.53 -0.21
C GLN A 73 -2.54 2.68 0.38
N THR A 74 -1.60 2.20 -0.45
CA THR A 74 -0.46 1.37 -0.02
C THR A 74 0.37 2.03 1.09
N PHE A 75 0.81 3.28 0.90
CA PHE A 75 1.61 3.97 1.92
C PHE A 75 0.80 4.49 3.12
N PRO A 76 -0.44 4.97 2.97
CA PRO A 76 -1.33 5.20 4.11
C PRO A 76 -1.51 3.97 5.01
N CYS A 77 -1.62 2.77 4.43
CA CYS A 77 -1.69 1.52 5.21
C CYS A 77 -0.41 1.27 6.01
N LEU A 78 0.77 1.49 5.40
CA LEU A 78 2.05 1.41 6.11
C LEU A 78 2.14 2.44 7.25
N GLU A 79 1.72 3.67 6.99
CA GLU A 79 1.73 4.74 7.97
C GLU A 79 0.82 4.43 9.16
N LEU A 80 -0.37 3.85 8.91
CA LEU A 80 -1.27 3.36 9.94
C LEU A 80 -0.57 2.31 10.82
N ALA A 81 0.06 1.30 10.20
CA ALA A 81 0.76 0.24 10.92
C ALA A 81 1.91 0.78 11.80
N LEU A 82 2.69 1.72 11.27
CA LEU A 82 3.76 2.41 12.02
C LEU A 82 3.20 3.24 13.18
N ARG A 83 2.10 3.97 12.96
CA ARG A 83 1.48 4.80 13.99
C ARG A 83 0.93 3.97 15.14
N GLU A 84 0.31 2.83 14.84
CA GLU A 84 -0.15 1.91 15.88
C GLU A 84 1.01 1.32 16.68
N ARG A 85 2.13 1.00 16.02
CA ARG A 85 3.29 0.38 16.68
C ARG A 85 4.12 1.36 17.51
N ILE A 86 4.49 2.51 16.93
CA ILE A 86 5.46 3.46 17.53
C ILE A 86 4.95 4.89 17.59
N GLY A 87 3.73 5.19 17.13
CA GLY A 87 3.20 6.56 17.06
C GLY A 87 3.10 7.27 18.41
N HIS A 88 2.96 6.53 19.50
CA HIS A 88 2.94 7.07 20.86
C HIS A 88 4.23 7.84 21.22
N GLN A 89 5.38 7.48 20.63
CA GLN A 89 6.68 8.16 20.83
C GLN A 89 6.71 9.59 20.24
N PHE A 90 5.71 9.92 19.43
CA PHE A 90 5.57 11.20 18.74
C PHE A 90 4.41 12.04 19.30
N ALA A 91 3.74 11.56 20.35
CA ALA A 91 2.63 12.27 20.99
C ALA A 91 3.08 13.64 21.55
N GLY A 92 2.22 14.64 21.43
CA GLY A 92 2.46 15.98 21.99
C GLY A 92 3.47 16.85 21.24
N ARG A 93 4.02 16.41 20.10
CA ARG A 93 4.91 17.24 19.28
C ARG A 93 4.17 18.46 18.73
N VAL A 94 4.75 19.64 18.91
CA VAL A 94 4.24 20.91 18.38
C VAL A 94 5.27 21.58 17.48
N ASN A 95 4.81 22.36 16.50
CA ASN A 95 5.67 23.21 15.69
C ASN A 95 5.98 24.54 16.41
N SER A 96 6.82 25.38 15.78
CA SER A 96 7.17 26.72 16.30
C SER A 96 5.98 27.67 16.49
N ARG A 97 4.81 27.32 15.95
CA ARG A 97 3.54 28.06 16.10
C ARG A 97 2.60 27.41 17.13
N GLY A 98 3.08 26.46 17.93
CA GLY A 98 2.29 25.75 18.95
C GLY A 98 1.24 24.78 18.40
N ARG A 99 1.21 24.50 17.09
CA ARG A 99 0.27 23.54 16.50
C ARG A 99 0.85 22.13 16.56
N LEU A 100 -0.01 21.15 16.82
CA LEU A 100 0.36 19.74 16.77
C LEU A 100 1.00 19.41 15.41
N ARG A 101 2.15 18.75 15.47
CA ARG A 101 2.93 18.30 14.31
C ARG A 101 3.05 16.78 14.39
N PRO A 102 2.14 16.03 13.73
CA PRO A 102 2.26 14.58 13.69
C PRO A 102 3.55 14.18 12.96
N ALA A 103 4.10 13.04 13.36
CA ALA A 103 5.25 12.44 12.68
C ALA A 103 4.91 12.14 11.21
N MET A 104 5.78 12.52 10.28
CA MET A 104 5.66 12.13 8.87
C MET A 104 6.12 10.68 8.67
N LEU A 105 5.70 10.04 7.57
CA LEU A 105 6.11 8.68 7.21
C LEU A 105 7.63 8.47 7.30
N HIS A 106 8.44 9.40 6.78
CA HIS A 106 9.90 9.32 6.87
C HIS A 106 10.41 9.29 8.32
N GLU A 107 9.83 10.09 9.22
CA GLU A 107 10.22 10.14 10.63
C GLU A 107 9.84 8.84 11.35
N LEU A 108 8.68 8.27 11.02
CA LEU A 108 8.24 6.97 11.55
C LEU A 108 9.15 5.83 11.06
N LEU A 109 9.43 5.76 9.77
CA LEU A 109 10.32 4.75 9.18
C LEU A 109 11.73 4.82 9.77
N LYS A 110 12.28 6.03 9.91
CA LYS A 110 13.60 6.24 10.52
C LYS A 110 13.63 5.73 11.95
N SER A 111 12.63 6.07 12.75
CA SER A 111 12.55 5.64 14.15
C SER A 111 12.35 4.12 14.29
N ALA A 112 11.57 3.50 13.39
CA ALA A 112 11.44 2.04 13.35
C ALA A 112 12.76 1.35 13.02
N LYS A 113 13.53 1.89 12.06
CA LYS A 113 14.87 1.37 11.69
C LYS A 113 15.88 1.55 12.84
N GLU A 114 15.89 2.71 13.49
CA GLU A 114 16.76 2.98 14.67
C GLU A 114 16.46 2.04 15.86
N GLN A 115 15.22 1.57 15.98
CA GLN A 115 14.79 0.60 16.99
C GLN A 115 14.98 -0.86 16.55
N ASN A 116 15.55 -1.11 15.37
CA ASN A 116 15.68 -2.44 14.75
C ASN A 116 14.34 -3.19 14.59
N LEU A 117 13.23 -2.46 14.46
CA LEU A 117 11.91 -3.07 14.21
C LEU A 117 11.73 -3.50 12.76
N ILE A 118 12.49 -2.89 11.85
CA ILE A 118 12.50 -3.16 10.42
C ILE A 118 13.95 -3.19 9.92
N SER A 119 14.21 -4.02 8.91
CA SER A 119 15.50 -4.16 8.25
C SER A 119 15.56 -3.43 6.90
N ALA A 120 14.39 -3.14 6.32
CA ALA A 120 14.26 -2.57 4.98
C ALA A 120 15.03 -1.25 4.78
N GLU A 121 15.43 -1.02 3.54
CA GLU A 121 15.97 0.27 3.11
C GLU A 121 14.85 1.29 2.88
N ILE A 122 14.92 2.42 3.60
CA ILE A 122 13.80 3.38 3.70
C ILE A 122 13.96 4.63 2.83
N GLU A 123 15.14 4.85 2.24
CA GLU A 123 15.49 6.09 1.55
C GLU A 123 14.60 6.39 0.33
N TYR A 124 14.23 5.35 -0.41
CA TYR A 124 13.42 5.48 -1.63
C TYR A 124 11.91 5.44 -1.36
N LEU A 125 11.47 4.95 -0.20
CA LEU A 125 10.05 4.79 0.14
C LEU A 125 9.30 6.12 0.16
N SER A 126 9.97 7.19 0.61
CA SER A 126 9.36 8.53 0.62
C SER A 126 9.12 9.07 -0.80
N LYS A 127 10.03 8.78 -1.75
CA LYS A 127 9.87 9.15 -3.16
C LYS A 127 8.73 8.36 -3.80
N MET A 128 8.70 7.05 -3.56
CA MET A 128 7.63 6.15 -4.03
C MET A 128 6.25 6.57 -3.51
N ARG A 129 6.17 6.93 -2.22
CA ARG A 129 4.93 7.46 -1.63
C ARG A 129 4.44 8.70 -2.34
N ASN A 130 5.33 9.64 -2.64
CA ASN A 130 4.95 10.86 -3.35
C ASN A 130 4.49 10.58 -4.78
N MET A 131 5.14 9.65 -5.47
CA MET A 131 4.73 9.21 -6.81
C MET A 131 3.31 8.63 -6.81
N PHE A 132 2.97 7.78 -5.84
CA PHE A 132 1.62 7.20 -5.73
C PHE A 132 0.57 8.20 -5.22
N ALA A 133 0.96 9.17 -4.38
CA ALA A 133 0.04 10.14 -3.81
C ALA A 133 -0.33 11.29 -4.76
N HIS A 134 0.60 11.73 -5.62
CA HIS A 134 0.40 12.89 -6.48
C HIS A 134 -0.04 12.54 -7.90
N GLY A 135 -0.22 11.24 -8.19
CA GLY A 135 -0.33 10.75 -9.56
C GLY A 135 1.02 10.84 -10.27
N SER A 136 1.31 9.87 -11.11
CA SER A 136 2.46 9.91 -12.00
C SER A 136 1.95 10.01 -13.44
N ASP A 137 2.73 10.63 -14.31
CA ASP A 137 2.54 10.49 -15.77
C ASP A 137 2.78 9.03 -16.24
N THR A 138 3.29 8.19 -15.33
CA THR A 138 3.48 6.75 -15.55
C THR A 138 2.16 6.02 -15.45
N ILE A 139 1.78 5.30 -16.51
CA ILE A 139 0.69 4.33 -16.48
C ILE A 139 1.08 3.22 -15.49
N LEU A 140 0.40 3.18 -14.36
CA LEU A 140 0.62 2.17 -13.33
C LEU A 140 0.27 0.79 -13.90
N ASN A 141 1.21 -0.14 -13.89
CA ASN A 141 0.94 -1.50 -14.33
C ASN A 141 0.99 -2.46 -13.13
N PRO A 142 0.45 -3.68 -13.28
CA PRO A 142 0.45 -4.66 -12.21
C PRO A 142 1.84 -4.92 -11.62
N PRO A 143 2.92 -5.13 -12.40
CA PRO A 143 4.27 -5.31 -11.84
C PRO A 143 4.75 -4.18 -10.93
N LEU A 144 4.59 -2.91 -11.34
CA LEU A 144 5.03 -1.76 -10.55
C LEU A 144 4.28 -1.66 -9.22
N PHE A 145 2.98 -1.96 -9.24
CA PHE A 145 2.19 -2.04 -8.02
C PHE A 145 2.68 -3.19 -7.12
N LEU A 146 2.82 -4.39 -7.68
CA LEU A 146 3.17 -5.61 -6.93
C LEU A 146 4.49 -5.47 -6.20
N THR A 147 5.56 -5.00 -6.87
CA THR A 147 6.87 -4.77 -6.22
C THR A 147 6.76 -3.78 -5.06
N THR A 148 5.99 -2.70 -5.23
CA THR A 148 5.83 -1.71 -4.16
C THR A 148 5.01 -2.26 -3.00
N PHE A 149 3.94 -2.98 -3.30
CA PHE A 149 3.03 -3.55 -2.32
C PHE A 149 3.70 -4.67 -1.52
N GLU A 150 4.57 -5.46 -2.16
CA GLU A 150 5.43 -6.45 -1.51
C GLU A 150 6.33 -5.80 -0.46
N ILE A 151 7.11 -4.79 -0.84
CA ILE A 151 7.99 -4.07 0.09
C ILE A 151 7.20 -3.53 1.29
N VAL A 152 6.05 -2.92 1.05
CA VAL A 152 5.20 -2.38 2.13
C VAL A 152 4.65 -3.50 3.02
N THR A 153 4.20 -4.61 2.42
CA THR A 153 3.67 -5.75 3.16
C THR A 153 4.75 -6.37 4.04
N ASP A 154 5.98 -6.51 3.55
CA ASP A 154 7.09 -7.07 4.30
C ASP A 154 7.53 -6.17 5.45
N ILE A 155 7.57 -4.85 5.23
CA ILE A 155 7.81 -3.89 6.33
C ILE A 155 6.73 -4.01 7.42
N ILE A 156 5.45 -4.15 7.03
CA ILE A 156 4.36 -4.37 8.00
C ILE A 156 4.57 -5.69 8.76
N ARG A 157 5.00 -6.76 8.07
CA ARG A 157 5.28 -8.04 8.74
C ARG A 157 6.44 -7.89 9.75
N GLU A 158 7.56 -7.29 9.35
CA GLU A 158 8.72 -7.07 10.21
C GLU A 158 8.37 -6.29 11.48
N LEU A 159 7.59 -5.20 11.35
CA LEU A 159 7.17 -4.34 12.47
C LEU A 159 6.51 -5.11 13.63
N TYR A 160 5.87 -6.24 13.33
CA TYR A 160 5.11 -7.05 14.29
C TYR A 160 5.73 -8.41 14.59
N LEU A 161 6.71 -8.87 13.79
CA LEU A 161 7.48 -10.07 14.08
C LEU A 161 8.60 -9.83 15.11
N SER A 162 9.09 -8.60 15.25
CA SER A 162 10.17 -8.22 16.18
C SER A 162 9.77 -8.25 17.67
N GLN A 163 8.81 -9.08 18.07
CA GLN A 163 8.36 -9.30 19.45
C GLN A 163 9.15 -10.38 20.22
N GLN A 164 10.44 -10.54 19.95
CA GLN A 164 11.30 -11.43 20.73
C GLN A 164 12.67 -10.82 21.01
N VAL A 165 12.73 -9.83 21.91
CA VAL A 165 13.77 -9.70 22.95
C VAL A 165 13.16 -8.97 24.15
#